data_AF-A0A943K1P2-F1
#
_entry.id   AF-A0A943K1P2-F1
#
_cell.length_a   1.000
_cell.length_b   1.000
_cell.length_c   1.000
_cell.angle_alpha   90.00
_cell.angle_beta   90.00
_cell.angle_gamma   90.00
#
_symmetry.space_group_name_H-M   'P 1'
#
loop_
_entity.id
_entity.type
_entity.pdbx_description
1 polymer ?
#
loop_
_entity_poly.entity_id
_entity_poly.type
_entity_poly.pdbx_seq_one_letter_code
_entity_poly.pdbx_strand_id
1 'polypeptide(L)'
;MSKMKYYKQAETIYIEGNMSLDNIALKLNISRRTLFYWKKKYEWDRKRYKTQRNQKIFSEELLDFARKLMQKISKDIDNKTPTPQSEIYSLMNILKKLPQVKQYENSNRKPKQSKTTGQLTSEIIEQIQRNVLGMDI
;
A
#
# COMPACT_ATOMS: atom_id res chain seq x y z
N MET A 1 25.50 -28.16 -4.26
CA MET A 1 25.07 -26.96 -5.02
C MET A 1 25.54 -25.70 -4.31
N SER A 2 26.22 -24.79 -5.02
CA SER A 2 26.70 -23.54 -4.42
C SER A 2 25.53 -22.65 -3.98
N LYS A 3 25.59 -22.10 -2.76
CA LYS A 3 24.62 -21.12 -2.24
C LYS A 3 24.53 -19.87 -3.10
N MET A 4 25.56 -19.61 -3.93
CA MET A 4 25.64 -18.46 -4.83
C MET A 4 24.51 -18.40 -5.86
N LYS A 5 23.85 -19.52 -6.18
CA LYS A 5 22.69 -19.52 -7.10
C LYS A 5 21.54 -18.64 -6.61
N TYR A 6 21.42 -18.43 -5.29
CA TYR A 6 20.39 -17.59 -4.67
C TYR A 6 20.84 -16.14 -4.45
N TYR A 7 22.10 -15.80 -4.73
CA TYR A 7 22.66 -14.48 -4.45
C TYR A 7 21.83 -13.36 -5.08
N LYS A 8 21.58 -13.45 -6.40
CA LYS A 8 20.83 -12.41 -7.14
C LYS A 8 19.41 -12.24 -6.61
N GLN A 9 18.75 -13.35 -6.30
CA GLN A 9 17.41 -13.33 -5.72
C GLN A 9 17.38 -12.68 -4.34
N ALA A 10 18.35 -13.03 -3.48
CA ALA A 10 18.48 -12.44 -2.15
C ALA A 10 18.80 -10.94 -2.21
N GLU A 11 19.66 -10.52 -3.14
CA GLU A 11 20.01 -9.12 -3.37
C GLU A 11 18.78 -8.31 -3.81
N THR A 12 18.02 -8.80 -4.80
CA THR A 12 16.79 -8.14 -5.27
C THR A 12 15.76 -8.01 -4.14
N ILE A 13 15.51 -9.08 -3.37
CA ILE A 13 14.53 -9.04 -2.28
C ILE A 13 14.97 -8.05 -1.17
N TYR A 14 16.27 -7.95 -0.89
CA TYR A 14 16.78 -7.01 0.10
C TYR A 14 16.69 -5.54 -0.36
N ILE A 15 17.12 -5.27 -1.60
CA ILE A 15 17.22 -3.92 -2.15
C ILE A 15 15.85 -3.37 -2.53
N GLU A 16 15.09 -4.11 -3.33
CA GLU A 16 13.80 -3.67 -3.88
C GLU A 16 12.63 -4.05 -2.96
N GLY A 17 12.67 -5.26 -2.41
CA GLY A 17 11.62 -5.77 -1.51
C GLY A 17 11.69 -5.21 -0.09
N ASN A 18 12.72 -4.43 0.25
CA ASN A 18 12.91 -3.77 1.54
C ASN A 18 12.85 -4.72 2.76
N MET A 19 13.12 -6.01 2.55
CA MET A 19 12.91 -7.09 3.53
C MET A 19 14.11 -7.24 4.48
N SER A 20 13.85 -7.67 5.72
CA SER A 20 14.91 -7.98 6.68
C SER A 20 15.69 -9.23 6.26
N LEU A 21 16.96 -9.33 6.67
CA LEU A 21 17.78 -10.52 6.39
C LEU A 21 17.18 -11.79 7.02
N ASP A 22 16.44 -11.66 8.12
CA ASP A 22 15.77 -12.79 8.78
C ASP A 22 14.66 -13.39 7.93
N ASN A 23 13.82 -12.53 7.37
CA ASN A 23 12.74 -12.98 6.49
C ASN A 23 13.30 -13.55 5.18
N ILE A 24 14.40 -12.99 4.67
CA ILE A 24 15.09 -13.54 3.49
C ILE A 24 15.73 -14.90 3.80
N ALA A 25 16.33 -15.05 4.99
CA ALA A 25 16.93 -16.29 5.45
C ALA A 25 15.90 -17.42 5.49
N LEU A 26 14.72 -17.16 6.07
CA LEU A 26 13.61 -18.10 6.10
C LEU A 26 13.10 -18.42 4.69
N LYS A 27 12.89 -17.40 3.86
CA LYS A 27 12.31 -17.56 2.51
C LYS A 27 13.19 -18.35 1.56
N LEU A 28 14.51 -18.15 1.62
CA LEU A 28 15.46 -18.79 0.70
C LEU A 28 16.16 -20.00 1.33
N ASN A 29 15.87 -20.31 2.59
CA ASN A 29 16.56 -21.33 3.39
C ASN A 29 18.09 -21.13 3.38
N ILE A 30 18.54 -19.90 3.63
CA ILE A 30 19.95 -19.50 3.66
C ILE A 30 20.28 -19.01 5.07
N SER A 31 21.46 -19.36 5.59
CA SER A 31 21.87 -18.89 6.90
C SER A 31 22.04 -17.36 6.91
N ARG A 32 21.58 -16.73 8.00
CA ARG A 32 21.73 -15.28 8.23
C ARG A 32 23.18 -14.82 8.10
N ARG A 33 24.16 -15.64 8.54
CA ARG A 33 25.59 -15.36 8.40
C ARG A 33 26.03 -15.21 6.94
N THR A 34 25.52 -16.05 6.04
CA THR A 34 25.82 -15.95 4.60
C THR A 34 25.23 -14.66 4.00
N LEU A 35 23.98 -14.32 4.34
CA LEU A 35 23.37 -13.06 3.90
C LEU A 35 24.10 -11.83 4.44
N PHE A 36 24.55 -11.86 5.69
CA PHE A 36 25.34 -10.79 6.29
C PHE A 36 26.69 -10.60 5.58
N TYR A 37 27.36 -11.70 5.24
CA TYR A 37 28.59 -11.66 4.45
C TYR A 37 28.36 -11.02 3.08
N TRP A 38 27.31 -11.43 2.36
CA TRP A 38 26.98 -10.84 1.05
C TRP A 38 26.62 -9.36 1.15
N LYS A 39 25.79 -9.00 2.13
CA LYS A 39 25.42 -7.60 2.42
C LYS A 39 26.65 -6.71 2.61
N LYS A 40 27.63 -7.19 3.40
CA LYS A 40 28.87 -6.46 3.66
C LYS A 40 29.79 -6.44 2.44
N LYS A 41 30.02 -7.59 1.80
CA LYS A 41 30.97 -7.72 0.67
C LYS A 41 30.52 -6.96 -0.58
N TYR A 42 29.23 -6.94 -0.87
CA TYR A 42 28.67 -6.37 -2.10
C TYR A 42 27.92 -5.06 -1.86
N GLU A 43 28.12 -4.43 -0.69
CA GLU A 43 27.57 -3.12 -0.32
C GLU A 43 26.06 -3.00 -0.54
N TRP A 44 25.28 -4.02 -0.14
CA TRP A 44 23.84 -4.03 -0.40
C TRP A 44 23.11 -2.83 0.23
N ASP A 45 23.57 -2.35 1.38
CA ASP A 45 23.00 -1.16 2.03
C ASP A 45 23.15 0.10 1.17
N ARG A 46 24.33 0.28 0.56
CA ARG A 46 24.59 1.42 -0.33
C ARG A 46 23.71 1.34 -1.57
N LYS A 47 23.56 0.14 -2.15
CA LYS A 47 22.67 -0.08 -3.31
C LYS A 47 21.22 0.19 -2.94
N ARG A 48 20.74 -0.33 -1.81
CA ARG A 48 19.40 -0.08 -1.28
C ARG A 48 19.13 1.42 -1.08
N TYR A 49 20.05 2.13 -0.44
CA TYR A 49 19.94 3.57 -0.25
C TYR A 49 19.87 4.32 -1.59
N LYS A 50 20.73 3.98 -2.57
CA LYS A 50 20.70 4.58 -3.90
C LYS A 50 19.38 4.32 -4.62
N THR A 51 18.89 3.08 -4.60
CA THR A 51 17.60 2.71 -5.22
C THR A 51 16.44 3.47 -4.57
N GLN A 52 16.37 3.52 -3.23
CA GLN A 52 15.34 4.26 -2.51
C GLN A 52 15.39 5.76 -2.80
N ARG A 53 16.60 6.34 -2.86
CA ARG A 53 16.78 7.76 -3.21
C ARG A 53 16.31 8.04 -4.63
N ASN A 54 16.69 7.21 -5.60
CA ASN A 54 16.25 7.36 -6.99
C ASN A 54 14.74 7.19 -7.12
N GLN A 55 14.15 6.22 -6.40
CA GLN A 55 12.70 6.03 -6.36
C GLN A 55 11.98 7.24 -5.76
N LYS A 56 12.55 7.87 -4.72
CA LYS A 56 12.03 9.11 -4.14
C LYS A 56 12.07 10.25 -5.16
N ILE A 57 13.21 10.48 -5.80
CA ILE A 57 13.37 11.53 -6.83
C ILE A 57 12.36 11.30 -7.97
N PHE A 58 12.26 10.07 -8.47
CA PHE A 58 11.30 9.72 -9.51
C PHE A 58 9.85 9.97 -9.07
N SER A 59 9.52 9.67 -7.80
CA SER A 59 8.18 9.93 -7.27
C SER A 59 7.89 11.43 -7.19
N GLU A 60 8.87 12.24 -6.81
CA GLU A 60 8.75 13.71 -6.78
C GLU A 60 8.56 14.28 -8.19
N GLU A 61 9.36 13.83 -9.16
CA GLU A 61 9.24 14.23 -10.57
C GLU A 61 7.89 13.81 -11.17
N LEU A 62 7.41 12.60 -10.87
CA LEU A 62 6.10 12.12 -11.33
C LEU A 62 4.96 12.95 -10.74
N LEU A 63 5.06 13.33 -9.46
CA LEU A 63 4.08 14.20 -8.81
C LEU A 63 4.07 15.59 -9.43
N ASP A 64 5.24 16.17 -9.71
CA ASP A 64 5.35 17.46 -10.39
C ASP A 64 4.77 17.39 -11.81
N PHE A 65 5.06 16.33 -12.56
CA PHE A 65 4.48 16.09 -13.87
C PHE A 65 2.95 16.00 -13.81
N ALA A 66 2.41 15.23 -12.88
CA ALA A 66 0.96 15.12 -12.68
C ALA A 66 0.32 16.48 -12.37
N ARG A 67 0.97 17.31 -11.54
CA ARG A 67 0.51 18.67 -11.22
C ARG A 67 0.47 19.56 -12.45
N LYS A 68 1.53 19.56 -13.26
CA LYS A 68 1.58 20.33 -14.51
C LYS A 68 0.50 19.90 -15.50
N LEU A 69 0.26 18.59 -15.63
CA LEU A 69 -0.80 18.06 -16.47
C LEU A 69 -2.19 18.49 -15.96
N MET A 70 -2.45 18.40 -14.65
CA MET A 70 -3.69 18.90 -14.06
C MET A 70 -3.91 20.40 -14.29
N GLN A 71 -2.86 21.22 -14.14
CA GLN A 71 -2.95 22.66 -14.39
C GLN A 71 -3.23 22.97 -15.85
N LYS A 72 -2.63 22.23 -16.79
CA LYS A 72 -2.92 22.38 -18.22
C LYS A 72 -4.40 22.08 -18.50
N ILE A 73 -4.89 20.94 -18.03
CA ILE A 73 -6.31 20.55 -18.20
C ILE A 73 -7.24 21.59 -17.56
N SER A 74 -6.92 22.12 -16.38
CA SER A 74 -7.69 23.19 -15.75
C SER A 74 -7.76 24.44 -16.61
N LYS A 75 -6.63 24.88 -17.17
CA LYS A 75 -6.59 26.04 -18.08
C LYS A 75 -7.38 25.79 -19.35
N ASP A 76 -7.35 24.57 -19.89
CA ASP A 76 -8.12 24.23 -21.08
C ASP A 76 -9.62 24.35 -20.81
N ILE A 77 -10.08 23.86 -19.65
CA ILE A 77 -11.46 24.02 -19.19
C ILE A 77 -11.84 25.49 -19.04
N ASP A 78 -11.01 26.29 -18.36
CA ASP A 78 -11.27 27.73 -18.14
C ASP A 78 -11.36 28.51 -19.47
N ASN A 79 -10.52 28.14 -20.44
CA ASN A 79 -10.47 28.75 -21.77
C ASN A 79 -11.52 28.17 -22.75
N LYS A 80 -12.36 27.23 -22.31
CA LYS A 80 -13.31 26.48 -23.15
C LYS A 80 -12.63 25.78 -24.34
N THR A 81 -11.35 25.45 -24.22
CA THR A 81 -10.64 24.67 -25.23
C THR A 81 -10.90 23.18 -24.98
N PRO A 82 -11.09 22.37 -26.04
CA PRO A 82 -11.27 20.95 -25.87
C PRO A 82 -9.97 20.29 -25.40
N THR A 83 -9.96 19.77 -24.18
CA THR A 83 -8.85 18.96 -23.68
C THR A 83 -8.82 17.61 -24.41
N PRO A 84 -7.68 17.17 -24.97
CA PRO A 84 -7.58 15.87 -25.60
C PRO A 84 -7.88 14.73 -24.62
N GLN A 85 -8.74 13.79 -25.02
CA GLN A 85 -9.15 12.67 -24.20
C GLN A 85 -7.96 11.79 -23.74
N SER A 86 -6.90 11.72 -24.54
CA SER A 86 -5.65 11.02 -24.20
C SER A 86 -4.95 11.60 -22.97
N GLU A 87 -5.01 12.91 -22.77
CA GLU A 87 -4.42 13.60 -21.62
C GLU A 87 -5.22 13.30 -20.34
N ILE A 88 -6.55 13.30 -20.45
CA ILE A 88 -7.46 12.95 -19.35
C ILE A 88 -7.22 11.49 -18.90
N TYR A 89 -7.16 10.55 -19.85
CA TYR A 89 -6.88 9.14 -19.51
C TYR A 89 -5.48 8.93 -18.94
N SER A 90 -4.48 9.64 -19.47
CA SER A 90 -3.10 9.59 -18.96
C SER A 90 -3.04 10.07 -17.52
N LEU A 91 -3.67 11.21 -17.22
CA LEU A 91 -3.79 11.73 -15.86
C LEU A 91 -4.51 10.71 -14.95
N MET A 92 -5.65 10.16 -15.38
CA MET A 92 -6.40 9.19 -14.58
C MET A 92 -5.58 7.94 -14.25
N ASN A 93 -4.79 7.44 -15.20
CA ASN A 93 -3.92 6.29 -15.00
C ASN A 93 -2.75 6.58 -14.06
N ILE A 94 -2.17 7.78 -14.13
CA ILE A 94 -1.13 8.22 -13.19
C ILE A 94 -1.72 8.31 -11.78
N LEU A 95 -2.87 8.98 -11.63
CA LEU A 95 -3.54 9.15 -10.34
C LEU A 95 -3.91 7.81 -9.69
N LYS A 96 -4.43 6.83 -10.45
CA LYS A 96 -4.74 5.47 -9.93
C LYS A 96 -3.53 4.74 -9.35
N LYS A 97 -2.32 5.05 -9.85
CA LYS A 97 -1.08 4.43 -9.40
C LYS A 97 -0.44 5.15 -8.21
N LEU A 98 -0.88 6.37 -7.90
CA LEU A 98 -0.38 7.12 -6.74
C LEU A 98 -1.01 6.59 -5.44
N PRO A 99 -0.20 6.25 -4.41
CA PRO A 99 -0.72 5.74 -3.15
C PRO A 99 -1.61 6.74 -2.39
N GLN A 100 -1.39 8.05 -2.59
CA GLN A 100 -2.19 9.12 -1.96
C GLN A 100 -3.65 9.14 -2.43
N VAL A 101 -3.92 8.83 -3.71
CA VAL A 101 -5.28 8.75 -4.26
C VAL A 101 -6.02 7.53 -3.71
N LYS A 102 -5.31 6.42 -3.50
CA LYS A 102 -5.86 5.22 -2.86
C LYS A 102 -6.26 5.46 -1.40
N GLN A 103 -5.53 6.31 -0.67
CA GLN A 103 -5.89 6.67 0.70
C GLN A 103 -7.19 7.49 0.74
N TYR A 104 -7.38 8.43 -0.19
CA TYR A 104 -8.63 9.20 -0.28
C TYR A 104 -9.85 8.33 -0.66
N GLU A 105 -9.68 7.36 -1.57
CA GLU A 105 -10.72 6.35 -1.85
C GLU A 105 -11.05 5.50 -0.62
N ASN A 106 -10.05 5.15 0.20
CA ASN A 106 -10.26 4.38 1.43
C ASN A 106 -10.87 5.22 2.57
N SER A 107 -10.57 6.51 2.64
CA SER A 107 -11.17 7.45 3.61
C SER A 107 -12.62 7.79 3.26
N ASN A 108 -12.96 7.84 1.97
CA ASN A 108 -14.35 8.04 1.51
C ASN A 108 -15.19 6.75 1.51
N ARG A 109 -14.57 5.58 1.69
CA ARG A 109 -15.28 4.40 2.18
C ARG A 109 -15.55 4.63 3.67
N LYS A 110 -16.69 5.27 3.98
CA LYS A 110 -17.30 5.11 5.30
C LYS A 110 -17.21 3.62 5.65
N PRO A 111 -16.72 3.24 6.84
CA PRO A 111 -16.82 1.85 7.25
C PRO A 111 -18.28 1.47 7.10
N LYS A 112 -18.57 0.43 6.32
CA LYS A 112 -19.85 -0.26 6.48
C LYS A 112 -19.88 -0.64 7.95
N GLN A 113 -20.60 0.13 8.75
CA GLN A 113 -21.04 -0.33 10.06
C GLN A 113 -21.61 -1.71 9.79
N SER A 114 -20.95 -2.74 10.31
CA SER A 114 -21.61 -4.00 10.55
C SER A 114 -22.86 -3.63 11.32
N LYS A 115 -24.03 -3.74 10.67
CA LYS A 115 -25.28 -3.78 11.40
C LYS A 115 -25.13 -4.98 12.32
N THR A 116 -24.78 -4.77 13.58
CA THR A 116 -25.21 -5.65 14.66
C THR A 116 -26.72 -5.54 14.64
N THR A 117 -27.35 -6.36 13.79
CA THR A 117 -28.78 -6.59 13.81
C THR A 117 -29.07 -7.02 15.24
N GLY A 118 -29.84 -6.21 15.96
CA GLY A 118 -30.13 -6.38 17.38
C GLY A 118 -30.80 -7.72 17.65
N GLN A 119 -29.99 -8.74 17.86
CA GLN A 119 -30.41 -9.96 18.53
C GLN A 119 -30.30 -9.66 20.01
N LEU A 120 -31.42 -9.27 20.61
CA LEU A 120 -31.58 -9.38 22.07
C LEU A 120 -31.27 -10.85 22.39
N THR A 121 -30.18 -11.10 23.12
CA THR A 121 -29.86 -12.44 23.61
C THR A 121 -31.01 -12.93 24.49
N SER A 122 -31.29 -14.24 24.49
CA SER A 122 -32.41 -14.82 25.26
C SER A 122 -32.43 -14.37 26.72
N GLU A 123 -31.26 -14.19 27.34
CA GLU A 123 -31.12 -13.65 28.69
C GLU A 123 -31.78 -12.27 28.88
N ILE A 124 -31.63 -11.36 27.91
CA ILE A 124 -32.22 -10.02 27.97
C ILE A 124 -33.73 -10.09 27.80
N ILE A 125 -34.21 -10.99 26.94
CA ILE A 125 -35.65 -11.21 26.73
C ILE A 125 -36.29 -11.74 28.02
N GLU A 126 -35.66 -12.72 28.66
CA GLU A 126 -36.12 -13.33 29.90
C GLU A 126 -36.14 -12.30 31.05
N GLN A 127 -35.13 -11.45 31.13
CA GLN A 127 -35.08 -10.36 32.10
C GLN A 127 -36.20 -9.32 31.89
N ILE A 128 -36.53 -8.99 30.63
CA ILE A 128 -37.63 -8.07 30.32
C ILE A 128 -38.97 -8.73 30.67
N GLN A 129 -39.17 -10.01 30.35
CA GLN A 129 -40.41 -10.72 30.64
C GLN A 129 -40.68 -10.79 32.15
N ARG A 130 -39.64 -11.04 32.95
CA ARG A 130 -39.78 -11.12 34.40
C ARG A 130 -39.97 -9.76 35.05
N ASN A 131 -39.14 -8.78 34.71
CA ASN A 131 -39.09 -7.51 35.44
C ASN A 131 -40.09 -6.46 34.97
N VAL A 132 -40.53 -6.53 33.70
CA VAL A 132 -41.43 -5.53 33.11
C VAL A 132 -42.82 -6.11 32.89
N LEU A 133 -42.90 -7.36 32.44
CA LEU A 133 -44.20 -7.98 32.10
C LEU A 133 -44.75 -8.87 33.22
N GLY A 134 -43.98 -9.14 34.28
CA GLY A 134 -44.42 -9.91 35.44
C GLY A 134 -44.77 -11.37 35.11
N MET A 135 -44.22 -11.91 34.03
CA MET A 135 -44.37 -13.32 33.67
C MET A 135 -43.26 -14.12 34.34
N ASP A 136 -43.63 -15.08 35.20
CA ASP A 136 -42.72 -16.13 35.65
C ASP A 136 -42.70 -17.24 34.58
N ILE A 137 -41.56 -17.42 33.91
CA ILE A 137 -41.28 -18.54 32.99
C ILE A 137 -40.39 -19.53 33.73
#